data_AF-A0AAV5XTW0-F1
#
_entry.id   AF-A0AAV5XTW0-F1
#
_cell.length_a   1.000
_cell.length_b   1.000
_cell.length_c   1.000
_cell.angle_alpha   90.00
_cell.angle_beta   90.00
_cell.angle_gamma   90.00
#
_symmetry.space_group_name_H-M   'P 1'
#
loop_
_entity.id
_entity.type
_entity.pdbx_description
1 polymer ?
#
loop_
_entity_poly.entity_id
_entity_poly.type
_entity_poly.pdbx_seq_one_letter_code
_entity_poly.pdbx_strand_id
1 'polypeptide(L)'
;MTRLVVVLVAAACVFASGSLAWAFNCPVVMKQAGDLIRKAESGKTSADTKPLIDEAKKLLGEAKAHHENAKTKRDHAEAVRKAKFASALAEEAIVLQSP
;
A
#
# COMPACT_ATOMS: atom_id res chain seq x y z
N MET A 1 9.38 10.62 -42.19
CA MET A 1 10.05 11.10 -40.97
C MET A 1 9.07 11.43 -39.84
N THR A 2 8.01 12.22 -40.08
CA THR A 2 7.04 12.65 -39.06
C THR A 2 6.43 11.51 -38.23
N ARG A 3 6.00 10.41 -38.86
CA ARG A 3 5.43 9.25 -38.13
C ARG A 3 6.43 8.55 -37.21
N LEU A 4 7.70 8.51 -37.59
CA LEU A 4 8.76 7.84 -36.84
C LEU A 4 9.19 8.67 -35.62
N VAL A 5 9.19 10.00 -35.77
CA VAL A 5 9.39 10.95 -34.66
C VAL A 5 8.23 10.86 -33.65
N VAL A 6 6.99 10.79 -34.11
CA VAL A 6 5.81 10.64 -33.23
C VAL A 6 5.87 9.32 -32.44
N VAL A 7 6.26 8.21 -33.08
CA VAL A 7 6.42 6.91 -32.39
C VAL A 7 7.53 6.96 -31.35
N LEU A 8 8.67 7.58 -31.66
CA LEU A 8 9.78 7.73 -30.71
C LEU A 8 9.41 8.63 -29.51
N VAL A 9 8.69 9.72 -29.75
CA VAL A 9 8.21 10.60 -28.68
C VAL A 9 7.18 9.89 -27.80
N ALA A 10 6.22 9.17 -28.38
CA ALA A 10 5.24 8.40 -27.63
C ALA A 10 5.91 7.29 -26.79
N ALA A 11 6.89 6.58 -27.35
CA ALA A 11 7.66 5.58 -26.62
C ALA A 11 8.43 6.22 -25.44
N ALA A 12 9.10 7.34 -25.66
CA ALA A 12 9.82 8.07 -24.61
C ALA A 12 8.89 8.53 -23.47
N CYS A 13 7.69 9.01 -23.78
CA CYS A 13 6.69 9.38 -22.77
C CYS A 13 6.23 8.17 -21.94
N VAL A 14 6.03 7.00 -22.57
CA VAL A 14 5.66 5.76 -21.86
C VAL A 14 6.78 5.32 -20.93
N PHE A 15 8.04 5.30 -21.39
CA PHE A 15 9.18 4.94 -20.54
C PHE A 15 9.42 5.92 -19.37
N ALA A 16 9.13 7.21 -19.56
CA ALA A 16 9.24 8.21 -18.50
C ALA A 16 8.14 8.09 -17.43
N SER A 17 6.94 7.59 -17.78
CA SER A 17 5.81 7.48 -16.85
C SER A 17 5.90 6.32 -15.86
N GLY A 18 6.63 5.25 -16.19
CA GLY A 18 6.74 4.05 -15.33
C GLY A 18 7.48 4.27 -14.01
N SER A 19 8.38 5.24 -13.94
CA SER A 19 9.14 5.58 -12.72
C SER A 19 8.30 6.39 -11.72
N LEU A 20 7.44 7.28 -12.22
CA LEU A 20 6.58 8.14 -11.41
C LEU A 20 5.50 7.34 -10.67
N ALA A 21 4.89 6.34 -11.32
CA ALA A 21 3.86 5.51 -10.71
C ALA A 21 4.35 4.77 -9.43
N TRP A 22 5.63 4.43 -9.37
CA TRP A 22 6.22 3.75 -8.21
C TRP A 22 6.53 4.68 -7.04
N ALA A 23 6.89 5.93 -7.31
CA ALA A 23 7.12 6.93 -6.28
C ALA A 23 5.86 7.21 -5.46
N PHE A 24 4.68 7.17 -6.08
CA PHE A 24 3.39 7.38 -5.40
C PHE A 24 2.78 6.10 -4.81
N ASN A 25 3.32 4.92 -5.12
CA ASN A 25 2.70 3.66 -4.70
C ASN A 25 2.85 3.41 -3.18
N CYS A 26 3.99 3.77 -2.58
CA CYS A 26 4.18 3.53 -1.13
C CYS A 26 3.20 4.35 -0.27
N PRO A 27 3.05 5.68 -0.47
CA PRO A 27 2.13 6.47 0.35
C PRO A 27 0.66 6.08 0.16
N VAL A 28 0.26 5.77 -1.07
CA VAL A 28 -1.13 5.40 -1.38
C VAL A 28 -1.52 4.09 -0.70
N VAL A 29 -0.69 3.04 -0.83
CA VAL A 29 -0.96 1.73 -0.23
C VAL A 29 -0.98 1.82 1.30
N MET A 30 -0.07 2.60 1.91
CA MET A 30 -0.09 2.82 3.37
C MET A 30 -1.34 3.58 3.82
N LYS A 31 -1.79 4.58 3.06
CA LYS A 31 -3.03 5.29 3.35
C LYS A 31 -4.23 4.36 3.27
N GLN A 32 -4.32 3.55 2.21
CA GLN A 32 -5.40 2.56 2.05
C GLN A 32 -5.43 1.56 3.21
N ALA A 33 -4.28 1.03 3.61
CA ALA A 33 -4.16 0.17 4.79
C ALA A 33 -4.66 0.88 6.06
N GLY A 34 -4.27 2.15 6.26
CA GLY A 34 -4.72 2.95 7.41
C GLY A 34 -6.22 3.23 7.40
N ASP A 35 -6.81 3.47 6.24
CA ASP A 35 -8.25 3.70 6.07
C ASP A 35 -9.04 2.40 6.36
N LEU A 36 -8.53 1.23 5.95
CA LEU A 36 -9.10 -0.07 6.28
C LEU A 36 -9.01 -0.39 7.77
N ILE A 37 -7.86 -0.14 8.40
CA ILE A 37 -7.68 -0.32 9.85
C ILE A 37 -8.68 0.54 10.62
N ARG A 38 -8.83 1.82 10.27
CA ARG A 38 -9.82 2.71 10.90
C ARG A 38 -11.24 2.20 10.73
N LYS A 39 -11.57 1.67 9.55
CA LYS A 39 -12.87 1.04 9.31
C LYS A 39 -13.08 -0.18 10.22
N ALA A 40 -12.08 -1.05 10.34
CA ALA A 40 -12.12 -2.19 11.25
C ALA A 40 -12.24 -1.74 12.73
N GLU A 41 -11.54 -0.69 13.15
CA GLU A 41 -11.66 -0.13 14.51
C GLU A 41 -13.05 0.45 14.79
N SER A 42 -13.73 0.99 13.78
CA SER A 42 -15.09 1.53 13.91
C SER A 42 -16.19 0.46 13.98
N GLY A 43 -15.87 -0.78 13.61
CA GLY A 43 -16.78 -1.91 13.67
C GLY A 43 -16.88 -2.53 15.07
N LYS A 44 -17.65 -3.62 15.20
CA LYS A 44 -17.83 -4.32 16.47
C LYS A 44 -16.62 -5.23 16.77
N THR A 45 -15.60 -4.69 17.43
CA THR A 45 -14.43 -5.48 17.87
C THR A 45 -14.81 -6.61 18.83
N SER A 46 -14.23 -7.78 18.59
CA SER A 46 -14.39 -9.03 19.34
C SER A 46 -13.03 -9.62 19.71
N ALA A 47 -13.03 -10.73 20.46
CA ALA A 47 -11.80 -11.46 20.78
C ALA A 47 -11.06 -11.96 19.54
N ASP A 48 -11.79 -12.27 18.47
CA ASP A 48 -11.22 -12.82 17.22
C ASP A 48 -10.69 -11.71 16.30
N THR A 49 -11.30 -10.53 16.33
CA THR A 49 -10.95 -9.43 15.41
C THR A 49 -9.93 -8.46 15.99
N LYS A 50 -9.87 -8.33 17.32
CA LYS A 50 -8.91 -7.45 18.00
C LYS A 50 -7.44 -7.81 17.69
N PRO A 51 -7.00 -9.08 17.72
CA PRO A 51 -5.63 -9.45 17.37
C PRO A 51 -5.27 -9.10 15.92
N LEU A 52 -6.21 -9.26 14.99
CA LEU A 52 -6.02 -8.91 13.58
C LEU A 52 -5.81 -7.41 13.40
N ILE A 53 -6.63 -6.58 14.08
CA ILE A 53 -6.51 -5.11 14.03
C ILE A 53 -5.20 -4.64 14.67
N ASP A 54 -4.82 -5.23 15.82
CA ASP A 54 -3.60 -4.85 16.53
C ASP A 54 -2.34 -5.21 15.70
N GLU A 55 -2.30 -6.39 15.06
CA GLU A 55 -1.21 -6.78 14.17
C GLU A 55 -1.21 -5.94 12.87
N ALA A 56 -2.38 -5.60 12.31
CA ALA A 56 -2.48 -4.72 11.16
C ALA A 56 -1.86 -3.34 11.46
N LYS A 57 -2.14 -2.77 12.65
CA LYS A 57 -1.57 -1.48 13.10
C LYS A 57 -0.06 -1.56 13.24
N LYS A 58 0.45 -2.64 13.82
CA LYS A 58 1.89 -2.88 13.96
C LYS A 58 2.57 -2.94 12.58
N LEU A 59 2.04 -3.74 11.65
CA LEU A 59 2.58 -3.86 10.30
C LEU A 59 2.53 -2.53 9.52
N LEU A 60 1.48 -1.71 9.71
CA LEU A 60 1.42 -0.38 9.12
C LEU A 60 2.46 0.57 9.73
N GLY A 61 2.73 0.47 11.03
CA GLY A 61 3.82 1.19 11.68
C GLY A 61 5.18 0.81 11.12
N GLU A 62 5.45 -0.49 11.00
CA GLU A 62 6.68 -1.01 10.38
C GLU A 62 6.81 -0.60 8.92
N ALA A 63 5.72 -0.62 8.15
CA ALA A 63 5.71 -0.17 6.76
C ALA A 63 6.16 1.29 6.64
N LYS A 64 5.61 2.18 7.47
CA LYS A 64 5.98 3.61 7.50
C LYS A 64 7.45 3.78 7.86
N ALA A 65 7.92 3.13 8.92
CA ALA A 65 9.33 3.19 9.33
C ALA A 65 10.28 2.66 8.25
N HIS A 66 9.90 1.59 7.54
CA HIS A 66 10.68 1.07 6.42
C HIS A 66 10.71 2.03 5.23
N HIS A 67 9.62 2.74 4.95
CA HIS A 67 9.59 3.73 3.87
C HIS A 67 10.41 4.98 4.20
N GLU A 68 10.35 5.49 5.43
CA GLU A 68 11.16 6.64 5.87
C GLU A 68 12.67 6.37 5.73
N ASN A 69 13.09 5.12 5.96
CA ASN A 69 14.49 4.71 5.88
C ASN A 69 14.89 4.07 4.53
N ALA A 70 13.98 4.02 3.55
CA ALA A 70 14.21 3.33 2.29
C ALA A 70 15.21 4.09 1.40
N LYS A 71 16.22 3.37 0.90
CA LYS A 71 17.25 3.91 -0.01
C LYS A 71 17.15 3.31 -1.39
N THR A 72 16.56 2.13 -1.49
CA THR A 72 16.46 1.37 -2.73
C THR A 72 15.02 1.01 -3.06
N LYS A 73 14.79 0.68 -4.33
CA LYS A 73 13.52 0.13 -4.82
C LYS A 73 13.04 -1.08 -4.02
N ARG A 74 13.97 -1.93 -3.56
CA ARG A 74 13.65 -3.13 -2.78
C ARG A 74 13.12 -2.76 -1.38
N ASP A 75 13.67 -1.72 -0.77
CA ASP A 75 13.24 -1.25 0.56
C ASP A 75 11.82 -0.67 0.48
N HIS A 76 11.52 0.08 -0.58
CA HIS A 76 10.15 0.53 -0.86
C HIS A 76 9.19 -0.64 -1.12
N ALA A 77 9.62 -1.67 -1.85
CA ALA A 77 8.80 -2.87 -2.07
C ALA A 77 8.53 -3.66 -0.78
N GLU A 78 9.47 -3.65 0.17
CA GLU A 78 9.27 -4.22 1.52
C GLU A 78 8.22 -3.45 2.31
N ALA A 79 8.30 -2.12 2.32
CA ALA A 79 7.30 -1.26 2.95
C ALA A 79 5.89 -1.47 2.36
N VAL A 80 5.79 -1.57 1.03
CA VAL A 80 4.53 -1.87 0.34
C VAL A 80 3.99 -3.25 0.71
N ARG A 81 4.85 -4.28 0.79
CA ARG A 81 4.43 -5.62 1.20
C ARG A 81 3.84 -5.62 2.61
N LYS A 82 4.50 -4.98 3.56
CA LYS A 82 3.98 -4.81 4.94
C LYS A 82 2.63 -4.09 4.97
N ALA A 83 2.47 -3.00 4.22
CA ALA A 83 1.20 -2.29 4.13
C ALA A 83 0.06 -3.14 3.52
N LYS A 84 0.37 -4.01 2.56
CA LYS A 84 -0.61 -4.95 1.99
C LYS A 84 -1.03 -6.03 2.98
N PHE A 85 -0.09 -6.58 3.76
CA PHE A 85 -0.44 -7.51 4.85
C PHE A 85 -1.31 -6.84 5.91
N ALA A 86 -0.99 -5.60 6.29
CA ALA A 86 -1.84 -4.81 7.19
C ALA A 86 -3.26 -4.63 6.62
N SER A 87 -3.38 -4.36 5.32
CA SER A 87 -4.68 -4.25 4.64
C SER A 87 -5.47 -5.56 4.72
N ALA A 88 -4.82 -6.69 4.43
CA ALA A 88 -5.48 -8.01 4.46
C ALA A 88 -6.01 -8.38 5.84
N LEU A 89 -5.23 -8.14 6.91
CA LEU A 89 -5.68 -8.38 8.29
C LEU A 89 -6.85 -7.46 8.67
N ALA A 90 -6.82 -6.20 8.25
CA ALA A 90 -7.92 -5.27 8.49
C ALA A 90 -9.19 -5.66 7.72
N GLU A 91 -9.05 -6.12 6.48
CA GLU A 91 -10.15 -6.67 5.68
C GLU A 91 -10.75 -7.91 6.32
N GLU A 92 -9.92 -8.85 6.79
CA GLU A 92 -10.38 -10.04 7.51
C GLU A 92 -11.15 -9.65 8.79
N ALA A 93 -10.65 -8.69 9.56
CA ALA A 93 -11.36 -8.18 10.73
C ALA A 93 -12.73 -7.59 10.35
N ILE A 94 -12.83 -6.81 9.26
CA ILE A 94 -14.09 -6.25 8.77
C ILE A 94 -15.07 -7.36 8.36
N VAL A 95 -14.58 -8.41 7.69
CA VAL A 95 -15.39 -9.56 7.30
C VAL A 95 -15.95 -10.26 8.54
N LEU A 96 -15.11 -10.52 9.54
CA LEU A 96 -15.52 -11.18 10.79
C LEU A 96 -16.41 -10.30 11.69
N GLN A 97 -16.43 -8.99 11.48
CA GLN A 97 -17.35 -8.06 12.15
C GLN A 97 -18.75 -8.06 11.53
N SER A 98 -18.89 -8.57 10.31
CA SER A 98 -20.17 -8.64 9.62
C SER A 98 -20.99 -9.79 10.23
N PRO A 99 -22.26 -9.54 10.63
CA PRO A 99 -23.11 -10.52 11.30
C PRO A 99 -23.53 -11.69 10.40
#